data_AF-A0A0D8Y840-F1
#
_entry.id   AF-A0A0D8Y840-F1
#
_cell.length_a   1.000
_cell.length_b   1.000
_cell.length_c   1.000
_cell.angle_alpha   90.00
_cell.angle_beta   90.00
_cell.angle_gamma   90.00
#
_symmetry.space_group_name_H-M   'P 1'
#
loop_
_entity.id
_entity.type
_entity.pdbx_description
1 polymer ?
#
loop_
_entity_poly.entity_id
_entity_poly.type
_entity_poly.pdbx_seq_one_letter_code
_entity_poly.pdbx_strand_id
1 'polypeptide(L)'
;MISCVFSRHNSPIVIERPLNRIEFDDLLMEYNTEEGPTANVSVSVIITLNSARIYDDILRTSITMEQIWRDMRLSFKGVSEVPLPNSVRIWQPDTVILNALSYDTKMTSLFLNFDGTIRKKQLLFVEVLCDESPNVTMKSDILECSLELTSFSNRGCEQITYSVEKINNDRIAQLRGRRLNAFLNLTKAEEKDVFRVNAIEDNLIDMIL
;
A
#
# COMPACT_ATOMS: atom_id res chain seq x y z
N MET A 1 -42.43 -11.92 -0.72
CA MET A 1 -42.71 -11.25 0.57
C MET A 1 -41.37 -10.76 1.08
N ILE A 2 -41.07 -9.45 0.90
CA ILE A 2 -39.77 -8.86 1.20
C ILE A 2 -39.86 -8.24 2.60
N SER A 3 -39.07 -8.74 3.54
CA SER A 3 -38.98 -8.18 4.89
C SER A 3 -37.91 -7.08 4.88
N CYS A 4 -38.34 -5.82 4.98
CA CYS A 4 -37.44 -4.69 5.17
C CYS A 4 -37.28 -4.43 6.67
N VAL A 5 -36.06 -4.52 7.19
CA VAL A 5 -35.73 -4.12 8.56
C VAL A 5 -35.55 -2.59 8.58
N PHE A 6 -36.50 -1.87 9.15
CA PHE A 6 -36.35 -0.45 9.45
C PHE A 6 -35.75 -0.29 10.85
N SER A 7 -34.47 0.06 10.96
CA SER A 7 -33.92 0.58 12.21
C SER A 7 -34.19 2.09 12.31
N ARG A 8 -35.12 2.48 13.18
CA ARG A 8 -35.27 3.87 13.61
C ARG A 8 -34.37 4.10 14.83
N HIS A 9 -33.16 4.57 14.62
CA HIS A 9 -32.37 5.13 15.72
C HIS A 9 -32.87 6.54 16.01
N ASN A 10 -33.62 6.70 17.10
CA ASN A 10 -34.16 7.97 17.59
C ASN A 10 -33.25 8.64 18.64
N SER A 11 -32.00 8.20 18.74
CA SER A 11 -30.97 8.83 19.58
C SER A 11 -30.08 9.67 18.66
N PRO A 12 -29.73 10.91 19.03
CA PRO A 12 -28.76 11.67 18.26
C PRO A 12 -27.47 10.87 18.18
N ILE A 13 -26.95 10.68 16.97
CA ILE A 13 -25.59 10.15 16.78
C ILE A 13 -24.65 11.23 17.29
N VAL A 14 -24.22 11.10 18.54
CA VAL A 14 -23.18 11.95 19.13
C VAL A 14 -21.85 11.40 18.64
N ILE A 15 -21.29 12.02 17.62
CA ILE A 15 -19.89 11.81 17.25
C ILE A 15 -19.07 12.61 18.26
N GLU A 16 -18.61 11.94 19.33
CA GLU A 16 -17.61 12.50 20.23
C GLU A 16 -16.36 12.83 19.41
N ARG A 17 -16.07 14.12 19.25
CA ARG A 17 -14.81 14.57 18.65
C ARG A 17 -13.76 14.56 19.75
N PRO A 18 -12.71 13.74 19.67
CA PRO A 18 -11.61 13.83 20.62
C PRO A 18 -11.04 15.24 20.62
N LEU A 19 -10.71 15.76 21.80
CA LEU A 19 -10.10 17.08 22.05
C LEU A 19 -8.64 17.17 21.56
N ASN A 20 -8.28 16.50 20.46
CA ASN A 20 -6.95 16.59 19.86
C ASN A 20 -6.96 17.71 18.82
N ARG A 21 -7.11 18.96 19.27
CA ARG A 21 -6.91 20.14 18.43
C ARG A 21 -5.42 20.41 18.35
N ILE A 22 -4.80 19.91 17.29
CA ILE A 22 -3.42 20.24 16.94
C ILE A 22 -3.46 21.50 16.09
N GLU A 23 -2.77 22.53 16.54
CA GLU A 23 -2.46 23.69 15.69
C GLU A 23 -1.25 23.30 14.83
N PHE A 24 -1.51 22.87 13.59
CA PHE A 24 -0.44 22.40 12.69
C PHE A 24 0.56 23.50 12.35
N ASP A 25 0.14 24.76 12.36
CA ASP A 25 1.01 25.91 12.13
C ASP A 25 2.12 25.99 13.19
N ASP A 26 1.77 25.75 14.47
CA ASP A 26 2.74 25.71 15.57
C ASP A 26 3.66 24.48 15.46
N LEU A 27 3.10 23.32 15.10
CA LEU A 27 3.86 22.08 14.94
C LEU A 27 4.88 22.18 13.79
N LEU A 28 4.60 23.01 12.78
CA LEU A 28 5.37 23.11 11.54
C LEU A 28 6.19 24.39 11.43
N MET A 29 6.20 25.24 12.46
CA MET A 29 6.80 26.58 12.44
C MET A 29 8.28 26.60 12.01
N GLU A 30 9.00 25.49 12.18
CA GLU A 30 10.40 25.31 11.77
C GLU A 30 10.64 23.97 11.05
N TYR A 31 9.56 23.32 10.60
CA TYR A 31 9.68 21.99 10.02
C TYR A 31 10.22 22.06 8.59
N ASN A 32 11.40 21.48 8.38
CA ASN A 32 12.00 21.35 7.05
C ASN A 32 11.46 20.11 6.32
N THR A 33 10.65 20.33 5.27
CA THR A 33 10.06 19.24 4.47
C THR A 33 11.06 18.53 3.56
N GLU A 34 12.23 19.13 3.33
CA GLU A 34 13.26 18.58 2.44
C GLU A 34 14.26 17.68 3.17
N GLU A 35 14.23 17.68 4.50
CA GLU A 35 15.13 16.90 5.34
C GLU A 35 14.36 15.79 6.05
N GLY A 36 14.86 14.57 5.91
CA GLY A 36 14.30 13.42 6.60
C GLY A 36 14.42 13.52 8.11
N PRO A 37 13.68 12.67 8.85
CA PRO A 37 13.69 12.70 10.31
C PRO A 37 15.06 12.34 10.90
N THR A 38 15.84 11.51 10.20
CA THR A 38 17.19 11.09 10.58
C THR A 38 17.99 10.68 9.34
N ALA A 39 19.29 10.41 9.47
CA ALA A 39 20.12 9.89 8.39
C ALA A 39 19.62 8.53 7.84
N ASN A 40 19.10 7.65 8.72
CA ASN A 40 18.65 6.31 8.37
C ASN A 40 17.17 6.14 8.75
N VAL A 41 16.30 6.08 7.75
CA VAL A 41 14.85 5.99 7.96
C VAL A 41 14.36 4.59 7.68
N SER A 42 13.61 4.02 8.62
CA SER A 42 12.89 2.77 8.42
C SER A 42 11.44 3.03 8.01
N VAL A 43 11.00 2.41 6.92
CA VAL A 43 9.64 2.52 6.40
C VAL A 43 9.00 1.13 6.39
N SER A 44 7.98 0.96 7.21
CA SER A 44 7.14 -0.24 7.19
C SER A 44 6.10 -0.13 6.09
N VAL A 45 5.95 -1.18 5.29
CA VAL A 45 5.03 -1.22 4.15
C VAL A 45 4.01 -2.33 4.34
N ILE A 46 2.74 -2.00 4.16
CA ILE A 46 1.63 -2.94 4.13
C ILE A 46 0.95 -2.82 2.77
N ILE A 47 0.81 -3.94 2.06
CA ILE A 47 0.20 -3.98 0.74
C ILE A 47 -1.10 -4.77 0.83
N THR A 48 -2.18 -4.24 0.28
CA THR A 48 -3.45 -4.96 0.13
C THR A 48 -3.79 -5.02 -1.35
N LEU A 49 -3.97 -6.23 -1.88
CA LEU A 49 -4.42 -6.43 -3.24
C LEU A 49 -5.93 -6.19 -3.32
N ASN A 50 -6.36 -5.18 -4.07
CA ASN A 50 -7.78 -4.89 -4.26
C ASN A 50 -8.32 -5.59 -5.51
N SER A 51 -7.53 -5.65 -6.58
CA SER A 51 -7.88 -6.36 -7.80
C SER A 51 -6.64 -6.68 -8.62
N ALA A 52 -6.72 -7.72 -9.43
CA ALA A 52 -5.67 -8.15 -10.34
C ALA A 52 -6.30 -8.69 -11.62
N ARG A 53 -5.70 -8.38 -12.76
CA ARG A 53 -6.05 -8.92 -14.07
C ARG A 53 -4.79 -9.07 -14.89
N ILE A 54 -4.62 -10.23 -15.51
CA ILE A 54 -3.54 -10.47 -16.47
C ILE A 54 -4.13 -10.34 -17.89
N TYR A 55 -3.39 -9.68 -18.77
CA TYR A 55 -3.70 -9.57 -20.19
C TYR A 55 -2.38 -9.40 -20.96
N ASP A 56 -2.11 -10.30 -21.92
CA ASP A 56 -0.87 -10.31 -22.72
C ASP A 56 0.40 -10.15 -21.86
N ASP A 57 0.56 -11.04 -20.86
CA ASP A 57 1.69 -11.07 -19.90
C ASP A 57 1.86 -9.82 -19.04
N ILE A 58 0.89 -8.91 -19.06
CA ILE A 58 0.86 -7.71 -18.21
C ILE A 58 -0.12 -7.93 -17.08
N LEU A 59 0.39 -7.89 -15.84
CA LEU A 59 -0.43 -7.80 -14.65
C LEU A 59 -0.86 -6.35 -14.44
N ARG A 60 -2.17 -6.11 -14.59
CA ARG A 60 -2.85 -4.89 -14.18
C ARG A 60 -3.46 -5.09 -12.80
N THR A 61 -3.00 -4.34 -11.82
CA THR A 61 -3.46 -4.47 -10.45
C THR A 61 -3.85 -3.15 -9.82
N SER A 62 -4.87 -3.19 -8.96
CA SER A 62 -5.12 -2.14 -7.98
C SER A 62 -4.63 -2.61 -6.62
N ILE A 63 -3.72 -1.83 -6.02
CA ILE A 63 -3.20 -2.09 -4.68
C ILE A 63 -3.47 -0.91 -3.76
N THR A 64 -3.74 -1.22 -2.49
CA THR A 64 -3.66 -0.24 -1.41
C THR A 64 -2.32 -0.40 -0.73
N MET A 65 -1.45 0.58 -0.85
CA MET A 65 -0.16 0.62 -0.15
C MET A 65 -0.27 1.55 1.06
N GLU A 66 0.10 1.04 2.23
CA GLU A 66 0.23 1.80 3.46
C GLU A 66 1.70 1.83 3.86
N GLN A 67 2.26 3.03 4.00
CA GLN A 67 3.64 3.28 4.40
C GLN A 67 3.62 3.93 5.77
N ILE A 68 4.41 3.39 6.70
CA ILE A 68 4.48 3.83 8.08
C ILE A 68 5.94 4.16 8.39
N TRP A 69 6.20 5.38 8.85
CA TRP A 69 7.51 5.82 9.32
C TRP A 69 7.34 6.73 10.52
N ARG A 70 8.45 7.08 11.18
CA ARG A 70 8.43 7.91 12.38
C ARG A 70 9.23 9.19 12.18
N ASP A 71 8.62 10.32 12.51
CA ASP A 71 9.28 11.63 12.58
C ASP A 71 9.01 12.26 13.96
N MET A 72 10.01 12.20 14.83
CA MET A 72 9.90 12.70 16.20
C MET A 72 9.65 14.22 16.27
N ARG A 73 10.03 14.97 15.22
CA ARG A 73 9.80 16.42 15.13
C ARG A 73 8.31 16.76 15.07
N LEU A 74 7.49 15.80 14.63
CA LEU A 74 6.04 15.93 14.50
C LEU A 74 5.29 15.28 15.68
N SER A 75 5.99 14.92 16.75
CA SER A 75 5.33 14.45 17.96
C SER A 75 4.59 15.60 18.66
N PHE A 76 3.41 15.29 19.20
CA PHE A 76 2.56 16.28 19.85
C PHE A 76 1.86 15.69 21.08
N LYS A 77 1.39 16.55 21.98
CA LYS A 77 0.62 16.10 23.14
C LYS A 77 -0.78 15.68 22.70
N GLY A 78 -1.06 14.39 22.81
CA GLY A 78 -2.35 13.80 22.47
C GLY A 78 -2.34 12.30 22.74
N VAL A 79 -3.45 11.65 22.40
CA VAL A 79 -3.61 10.19 22.58
C VAL A 79 -4.16 9.49 21.34
N SER A 80 -4.40 10.21 20.25
CA SER A 80 -4.95 9.63 19.03
C SER A 80 -4.23 10.07 17.78
N GLU A 81 -4.37 9.23 16.77
CA GLU A 81 -4.09 9.58 15.38
C GLU A 81 -5.05 10.69 14.91
N VAL A 82 -4.53 11.58 14.07
CA VAL A 82 -5.30 12.62 13.38
C VAL A 82 -5.03 12.57 11.87
N PRO A 83 -6.02 12.87 11.01
CA PRO A 83 -5.77 13.04 9.59
C PRO A 83 -5.02 14.35 9.34
N LEU A 84 -4.01 14.31 8.47
CA LEU A 84 -3.30 15.51 8.01
C LEU A 84 -4.08 16.15 6.84
N PRO A 85 -4.43 17.44 6.92
CA PRO A 85 -5.03 18.16 5.81
C PRO A 85 -4.10 18.21 4.58
N ASN A 86 -4.67 18.26 3.37
CA ASN A 86 -3.88 18.33 2.13
C ASN A 86 -3.01 19.61 2.01
N SER A 87 -3.32 20.66 2.78
CA SER A 87 -2.51 21.89 2.84
C SER A 87 -1.21 21.70 3.62
N VAL A 88 -1.16 20.73 4.53
CA VAL A 88 0.01 20.44 5.35
C VAL A 88 1.00 19.62 4.53
N ARG A 89 2.24 20.13 4.45
CA ARG A 89 3.36 19.43 3.82
C ARG A 89 4.30 18.94 4.90
N ILE A 90 4.64 17.67 4.83
CA ILE A 90 5.62 17.01 5.69
C ILE A 90 6.60 16.25 4.81
N TRP A 91 7.77 15.89 5.35
CA TRP A 91 8.70 15.01 4.67
C TRP A 91 8.05 13.64 4.46
N GLN A 92 8.31 13.02 3.31
CA GLN A 92 7.79 11.71 2.94
C GLN A 92 8.86 10.94 2.15
N PRO A 93 8.94 9.60 2.31
CA PRO A 93 9.81 8.79 1.49
C PRO A 93 9.40 8.87 0.01
N ASP A 94 10.40 8.92 -0.86
CA ASP A 94 10.30 8.96 -2.32
C ASP A 94 10.18 7.54 -2.92
N THR A 95 9.21 6.80 -2.41
CA THR A 95 8.96 5.40 -2.79
C THR A 95 8.47 5.29 -4.23
N VAL A 96 9.12 4.41 -5.00
CA VAL A 96 8.80 4.12 -6.41
C VAL A 96 8.65 2.62 -6.63
N ILE A 97 7.89 2.27 -7.68
CA ILE A 97 7.78 0.89 -8.17
C ILE A 97 8.66 0.77 -9.41
N LEU A 98 9.80 0.08 -9.31
CA LEU A 98 10.85 0.09 -10.34
C LEU A 98 10.45 -0.62 -11.62
N ASN A 99 9.81 -1.77 -11.49
CA ASN A 99 9.45 -2.64 -12.61
C ASN A 99 8.05 -2.36 -13.16
N ALA A 100 7.44 -1.23 -12.77
CA ALA A 100 6.17 -0.80 -13.31
C ALA A 100 6.36 -0.26 -14.73
N LEU A 101 5.58 -0.79 -15.68
CA LEU A 101 5.39 -0.18 -16.99
C LEU A 101 4.69 1.17 -16.85
N SER A 102 3.69 1.21 -15.96
CA SER A 102 2.97 2.41 -15.58
C SER A 102 2.43 2.25 -14.16
N TYR A 103 2.34 3.37 -13.43
CA TYR A 103 1.57 3.41 -12.20
C TYR A 103 0.93 4.78 -12.01
N ASP A 104 -0.24 4.78 -11.36
CA ASP A 104 -0.99 6.00 -11.06
C ASP A 104 -1.54 5.97 -9.64
N THR A 105 -1.44 7.10 -8.95
CA THR A 105 -1.97 7.29 -7.60
C THR A 105 -3.36 7.91 -7.67
N LYS A 106 -4.39 7.14 -7.33
CA LYS A 106 -5.78 7.61 -7.38
C LYS A 106 -6.22 8.36 -6.14
N MET A 107 -5.70 7.97 -4.98
CA MET A 107 -6.04 8.59 -3.72
C MET A 107 -4.87 8.47 -2.75
N THR A 108 -4.67 9.50 -1.96
CA THR A 108 -3.70 9.51 -0.86
C THR A 108 -4.37 10.06 0.39
N SER A 109 -4.07 9.47 1.54
CA SER A 109 -4.44 10.00 2.85
C SER A 109 -3.25 9.88 3.77
N LEU A 110 -3.05 10.91 4.59
CA LEU A 110 -1.96 10.98 5.55
C LEU A 110 -2.55 11.10 6.94
N PHE A 111 -1.95 10.38 7.87
CA PHE A 111 -2.34 10.38 9.26
C PHE A 111 -1.08 10.55 10.11
N LEU A 112 -1.21 11.31 11.19
CA LEU A 112 -0.16 11.57 12.16
C LEU A 112 -0.63 11.13 13.53
N ASN A 113 0.16 10.29 14.19
CA ASN A 113 -0.06 9.89 15.56
C ASN A 113 0.73 10.77 16.54
N PHE A 114 0.29 10.82 17.81
CA PHE A 114 0.87 11.67 18.85
C PHE A 114 2.37 11.45 19.05
N ASP A 115 2.86 10.24 18.76
CA ASP A 115 4.25 9.84 18.95
C ASP A 115 5.16 10.18 17.76
N GLY A 116 4.63 10.89 16.76
CA GLY A 116 5.33 11.22 15.52
C GLY A 116 5.29 10.12 14.47
N THR A 117 4.54 9.03 14.69
CA THR A 117 4.32 8.01 13.67
C THR A 117 3.40 8.57 12.59
N ILE A 118 3.85 8.47 11.35
CA ILE A 118 3.10 8.91 10.17
C ILE A 118 2.67 7.68 9.39
N ARG A 119 1.42 7.69 8.96
CA ARG A 119 0.83 6.65 8.13
C ARG A 119 0.30 7.26 6.85
N LYS A 120 0.91 6.88 5.72
CA LYS A 120 0.50 7.28 4.38
C LYS A 120 -0.19 6.12 3.70
N LYS A 121 -1.47 6.30 3.37
CA LYS A 121 -2.27 5.31 2.66
C LYS A 121 -2.52 5.77 1.23
N GLN A 122 -2.17 4.94 0.26
CA GLN A 122 -2.29 5.23 -1.16
C GLN A 122 -3.07 4.12 -1.87
N LEU A 123 -4.00 4.52 -2.73
CA LEU A 123 -4.62 3.64 -3.70
C LEU A 123 -3.90 3.80 -5.04
N LEU A 124 -3.26 2.74 -5.51
CA LEU A 124 -2.49 2.72 -6.73
C LEU A 124 -3.14 1.81 -7.78
N PHE A 125 -3.00 2.19 -9.04
CA PHE A 125 -3.07 1.27 -10.17
C PHE A 125 -1.66 1.05 -10.70
N VAL A 126 -1.28 -0.20 -10.91
CA VAL A 126 0.07 -0.58 -11.34
C VAL A 126 -0.04 -1.59 -12.47
N GLU A 127 0.79 -1.41 -13.48
CA GLU A 127 0.99 -2.37 -14.56
C GLU A 127 2.44 -2.88 -14.52
N VAL A 128 2.64 -4.19 -14.41
CA VAL A 128 3.96 -4.83 -14.41
C VAL A 128 3.98 -5.96 -15.45
N LEU A 129 5.13 -6.20 -16.06
CA LEU A 129 5.36 -7.39 -16.86
C LEU A 129 5.51 -8.60 -15.95
N CYS A 130 4.92 -9.71 -16.36
CA CYS A 130 5.12 -11.01 -15.74
C CYS A 130 6.15 -11.78 -16.56
N ASP A 131 7.08 -12.44 -15.88
CA ASP A 131 8.08 -13.26 -16.56
C ASP A 131 7.52 -14.67 -16.78
N GLU A 132 7.67 -15.20 -17.99
CA GLU A 132 7.49 -16.62 -18.24
C GLU A 132 8.65 -17.37 -17.56
N SER A 133 8.36 -18.17 -16.54
CA SER A 133 9.40 -18.94 -15.87
C SER A 133 10.03 -19.94 -16.87
N PRO A 134 11.36 -19.89 -17.13
CA PRO A 134 11.99 -20.72 -18.17
C PRO A 134 12.11 -22.21 -17.78
N ASN A 135 11.71 -22.58 -16.56
CA ASN A 135 11.97 -23.89 -15.95
C ASN A 135 10.69 -24.64 -15.55
N VAL A 136 9.66 -24.66 -16.40
CA VAL A 136 8.53 -25.59 -16.23
C VAL A 136 8.35 -26.44 -17.48
N THR A 137 9.22 -27.45 -17.61
CA THR A 137 8.84 -28.71 -18.23
C THR A 137 7.64 -29.27 -17.47
N MET A 138 6.47 -29.23 -18.12
CA MET A 138 5.15 -29.75 -17.72
C MET A 138 4.17 -28.74 -17.10
N LYS A 139 3.28 -28.21 -17.96
CA LYS A 139 1.88 -27.82 -17.69
C LYS A 139 1.57 -27.36 -16.26
N SER A 140 2.12 -26.22 -15.86
CA SER A 140 1.44 -25.37 -14.88
C SER A 140 1.49 -23.96 -15.42
N ASP A 141 0.33 -23.42 -15.79
CA ASP A 141 0.13 -22.06 -16.30
C ASP A 141 0.32 -21.03 -15.17
N ILE A 142 1.49 -21.03 -14.52
CA ILE A 142 1.79 -20.15 -13.38
C ILE A 142 2.63 -19.00 -13.91
N LEU A 143 2.02 -17.80 -13.96
CA LEU A 143 2.69 -16.56 -14.34
C LEU A 143 3.23 -15.85 -13.10
N GLU A 144 4.55 -15.81 -12.94
CA GLU A 144 5.14 -15.08 -11.83
C GLU A 144 5.33 -13.61 -12.22
N CYS A 145 4.58 -12.73 -11.57
CA CYS A 145 4.76 -11.30 -11.67
C CYS A 145 5.58 -10.82 -10.45
N SER A 146 6.31 -9.71 -10.56
CA SER A 146 6.99 -9.11 -9.40
C SER A 146 6.56 -7.67 -9.25
N LEU A 147 6.73 -7.09 -8.05
CA LEU A 147 6.46 -5.68 -7.82
C LEU A 147 7.58 -5.13 -6.93
N GLU A 148 8.53 -4.47 -7.56
CA GLU A 148 9.77 -4.04 -6.91
C GLU A 148 9.61 -2.63 -6.36
N LEU A 149 9.76 -2.46 -5.04
CA LEU A 149 9.60 -1.18 -4.36
C LEU A 149 10.93 -0.68 -3.84
N THR A 150 11.27 0.59 -4.08
CA THR A 150 12.48 1.17 -3.51
C THR A 150 12.32 2.67 -3.28
N SER A 151 13.34 3.29 -2.67
CA SER A 151 13.48 4.74 -2.67
C SER A 151 14.17 5.20 -3.96
N PHE A 152 13.66 6.26 -4.58
CA PHE A 152 14.24 6.80 -5.80
C PHE A 152 15.63 7.43 -5.59
N SER A 153 15.81 8.15 -4.48
CA SER A 153 17.01 8.97 -4.23
C SER A 153 17.40 9.10 -2.76
N ASN A 154 16.77 8.34 -1.86
CA ASN A 154 16.83 8.51 -0.41
C ASN A 154 16.55 9.96 0.00
N ARG A 155 15.46 10.56 -0.52
CA ARG A 155 15.20 12.00 -0.41
C ARG A 155 15.43 12.53 1.02
N GLY A 156 16.42 13.43 1.16
CA GLY A 156 16.70 14.11 2.42
C GLY A 156 17.29 13.22 3.53
N CYS A 157 17.77 12.02 3.21
CA CYS A 157 18.39 11.06 4.14
C CYS A 157 19.63 10.43 3.50
N GLU A 158 20.45 9.72 4.28
CA GLU A 158 21.52 8.88 3.74
C GLU A 158 20.95 7.56 3.20
N GLN A 159 20.02 6.95 3.95
CA GLN A 159 19.43 5.66 3.60
C GLN A 159 17.96 5.57 4.04
N ILE A 160 17.13 4.97 3.17
CA ILE A 160 15.77 4.54 3.51
C ILE A 160 15.72 3.01 3.41
N THR A 161 15.33 2.34 4.48
CA THR A 161 15.16 0.88 4.54
C THR A 161 13.68 0.53 4.57
N TYR A 162 13.25 -0.35 3.68
CA TYR A 162 11.86 -0.79 3.61
C TYR A 162 11.67 -2.16 4.26
N SER A 163 10.65 -2.29 5.09
CA SER A 163 10.23 -3.57 5.68
C SER A 163 8.75 -3.84 5.35
N VAL A 164 8.49 -4.84 4.52
CA VAL A 164 7.10 -5.27 4.25
C VAL A 164 6.60 -6.09 5.43
N GLU A 165 5.63 -5.55 6.17
CA GLU A 165 5.10 -6.19 7.37
C GLU A 165 3.95 -7.15 7.05
N LYS A 166 3.11 -6.80 6.07
CA LYS A 166 1.90 -7.56 5.77
C LYS A 166 1.46 -7.43 4.32
N ILE A 167 1.00 -8.55 3.76
CA ILE A 167 0.21 -8.57 2.53
C ILE A 167 -1.18 -9.14 2.80
N ASN A 168 -2.22 -8.41 2.40
CA ASN A 168 -3.60 -8.86 2.50
C ASN A 168 -4.19 -9.17 1.12
N ASN A 169 -4.74 -10.37 0.95
CA ASN A 169 -5.40 -10.83 -0.29
C ASN A 169 -6.93 -10.93 -0.15
N ASP A 170 -7.49 -10.50 0.99
CA ASP A 170 -8.87 -10.79 1.40
C ASP A 170 -9.95 -10.09 0.54
N ARG A 171 -9.56 -9.22 -0.41
CA ARG A 171 -10.46 -8.33 -1.16
C ARG A 171 -10.29 -8.42 -2.67
N ILE A 172 -9.86 -9.54 -3.22
CA ILE A 172 -9.79 -9.70 -4.68
C ILE A 172 -11.22 -9.73 -5.25
N ALA A 173 -11.68 -8.59 -5.80
CA ALA A 173 -12.92 -8.55 -6.55
C ALA A 173 -12.73 -9.32 -7.86
N GLN A 174 -13.25 -10.55 -7.90
CA GLN A 174 -13.25 -11.41 -9.08
C GLN A 174 -14.17 -10.82 -10.16
N LEU A 175 -13.60 -10.13 -11.15
CA LEU A 175 -14.33 -9.73 -12.34
C LEU A 175 -14.37 -10.92 -13.31
N ARG A 176 -15.57 -11.48 -13.52
CA ARG A 176 -15.83 -12.70 -14.32
C ARG A 176 -15.05 -12.74 -15.64
N GLY A 177 -14.14 -13.70 -15.73
CA GLY A 177 -13.44 -14.11 -16.94
C GLY A 177 -12.11 -14.78 -16.59
N ARG A 178 -12.12 -16.12 -16.49
CA ARG A 178 -11.01 -17.01 -16.05
C ARG A 178 -10.63 -16.85 -14.57
N ARG A 179 -10.45 -18.00 -13.89
CA ARG A 179 -10.14 -18.08 -12.45
C ARG A 179 -8.65 -17.76 -12.26
N LEU A 180 -8.36 -16.53 -11.84
CA LEU A 180 -7.04 -16.15 -11.33
C LEU A 180 -7.05 -16.29 -9.81
N ASN A 181 -6.27 -17.25 -9.30
CA ASN A 181 -5.93 -17.32 -7.89
C ASN A 181 -4.59 -16.57 -7.72
N ALA A 182 -4.66 -15.23 -7.69
CA ALA A 182 -3.47 -14.43 -7.45
C ALA A 182 -2.99 -14.63 -5.99
N PHE A 183 -1.86 -15.32 -5.80
CA PHE A 183 -1.23 -15.53 -4.50
C PHE A 183 0.04 -14.69 -4.40
N LEU A 184 -0.05 -13.57 -3.70
CA LEU A 184 1.12 -12.72 -3.44
C LEU A 184 2.13 -13.41 -2.54
N ASN A 185 3.24 -13.90 -3.11
CA ASN A 185 4.37 -14.46 -2.37
C ASN A 185 5.53 -13.46 -2.31
N LEU A 186 5.88 -13.02 -1.10
CA LEU A 186 7.06 -12.18 -0.87
C LEU A 186 8.34 -13.01 -0.91
N THR A 187 9.26 -12.64 -1.79
CA THR A 187 10.68 -13.01 -1.65
C THR A 187 11.50 -11.74 -1.55
N LYS A 188 12.33 -11.63 -0.51
CA LYS A 188 13.33 -10.58 -0.35
C LYS A 188 14.53 -10.96 -1.22
N ALA A 189 14.85 -10.19 -2.25
CA ALA A 189 16.11 -10.40 -2.97
C ALA A 189 17.29 -9.90 -2.12
N GLU A 190 18.40 -10.63 -2.11
CA GLU A 190 19.52 -10.40 -1.18
C GLU A 190 20.38 -9.15 -1.50
N GLU A 191 20.13 -8.44 -2.61
CA GLU A 191 21.03 -7.34 -3.03
C GLU A 191 20.35 -6.01 -3.36
N LYS A 192 19.02 -5.96 -3.36
CA LYS A 192 18.18 -4.76 -3.44
C LYS A 192 16.88 -5.10 -2.73
N ASP A 193 16.21 -4.14 -2.09
CA ASP A 193 14.87 -4.31 -1.48
C ASP A 193 13.80 -4.59 -2.57
N VAL A 194 14.00 -5.65 -3.35
CA VAL A 194 13.16 -6.10 -4.45
C VAL A 194 12.18 -7.10 -3.86
N PHE A 195 10.90 -6.79 -4.06
CA PHE A 195 9.79 -7.62 -3.61
C PHE A 195 9.16 -8.30 -4.83
N ARG A 196 8.86 -9.59 -4.72
CA ARG A 196 8.16 -10.36 -5.78
C ARG A 196 6.69 -10.59 -5.38
N VAL A 197 5.82 -10.75 -6.38
CA VAL A 197 4.34 -10.70 -6.28
C VAL A 197 3.75 -11.73 -7.26
N ASN A 198 3.85 -13.02 -6.92
CA ASN A 198 3.46 -14.07 -7.86
C ASN A 198 1.93 -14.09 -8.09
N ALA A 199 1.46 -14.49 -9.28
CA ALA A 199 0.03 -14.59 -9.58
C ALA A 199 -0.28 -15.92 -10.27
N ILE A 200 -1.01 -16.82 -9.63
CA ILE A 200 -1.22 -18.17 -10.17
C ILE A 200 -2.50 -18.19 -11.02
N GLU A 201 -2.40 -18.58 -12.29
CA GLU A 201 -3.58 -18.92 -13.11
C GLU A 201 -3.93 -20.39 -12.86
N ASP A 202 -5.08 -20.63 -12.21
CA ASP A 202 -5.58 -22.00 -12.01
C ASP A 202 -6.51 -22.37 -13.18
N ASN A 203 -5.97 -23.12 -14.14
CA ASN A 203 -6.78 -23.83 -15.12
C ASN A 203 -7.44 -25.05 -14.47
N LEU A 204 -8.58 -24.83 -13.82
CA LEU A 204 -9.53 -25.91 -13.50
C LEU A 204 -10.12 -26.43 -14.81
N ILE A 205 -9.48 -27.46 -15.36
CA ILE A 205 -10.06 -28.36 -16.35
C ILE A 205 -11.19 -29.11 -15.64
N ASP A 206 -12.43 -28.66 -15.83
CA ASP A 206 -13.60 -29.51 -15.60
C ASP A 206 -13.54 -30.65 -16.64
N MET A 207 -12.91 -31.76 -16.25
CA MET A 207 -13.11 -33.05 -16.91
C MET A 207 -14.54 -33.49 -16.61
N ILE A 208 -15.45 -33.16 -17.53
CA ILE A 208 -16.70 -33.91 -17.69
C ILE A 208 -16.30 -35.25 -18.32
N LEU A 209 -16.36 -36.31 -17.51
CA LEU A 209 -16.62 -37.67 -17.98
C LEU A 209 -17.96 -38.12 -17.38
#